data_AF-A0A1F7YZQ3-F1
#
_entry.id   AF-A0A1F7YZQ3-F1
#
_cell.length_a   1.000
_cell.length_b   1.000
_cell.length_c   1.000
_cell.angle_alpha   90.00
_cell.angle_beta   90.00
_cell.angle_gamma   90.00
#
_symmetry.space_group_name_H-M   'P 1'
#
loop_
_entity.id
_entity.type
_entity.pdbx_description
1 polymer ?
#
loop_
_entity_poly.entity_id
_entity_poly.type
_entity_poly.pdbx_seq_one_letter_code
_entity_poly.pdbx_strand_id
1 'polypeptide(L)' 'MELLNLSSQVALILKLAGGLAAGFYIIFAFVIVRQVNKMTETLEVGLESVLRAVAILHLLFSIGALIAVLVIL' A
#
# COMPACT_ATOMS: atom_id res chain seq x y z
N MET A 1 -10.21 37.24 3.69
CA MET A 1 -9.70 35.91 4.08
C MET A 1 -10.77 34.93 3.65
N GLU A 2 -10.64 34.40 2.42
CA GLU A 2 -11.59 33.40 1.92
C GLU A 2 -11.54 32.20 2.86
N LEU A 3 -12.69 31.92 3.47
CA LEU A 3 -12.95 30.67 4.15
C LEU A 3 -12.70 29.57 3.11
N LEU A 4 -11.68 28.75 3.37
CA LEU A 4 -11.31 27.56 2.59
C LEU A 4 -12.55 26.89 1.98
N ASN A 5 -12.58 26.74 0.65
CA ASN A 5 -13.65 26.05 -0.08
C ASN A 5 -13.91 24.66 0.54
N LEU A 6 -15.17 24.31 0.80
CA LEU A 6 -15.55 23.01 1.37
C LEU A 6 -14.90 21.84 0.59
N SER A 7 -14.77 21.97 -0.74
CA SER A 7 -14.11 20.95 -1.57
C SER A 7 -12.62 20.77 -1.24
N SER A 8 -11.88 21.85 -0.97
CA SER A 8 -10.46 21.78 -0.64
C SER A 8 -10.23 21.23 0.77
N GLN A 9 -11.13 21.53 1.71
CA GLN A 9 -11.11 20.94 3.05
C GLN A 9 -11.36 19.44 3.01
N VAL A 10 -12.36 19.00 2.24
CA VAL A 10 -12.66 17.57 2.05
C VAL A 10 -11.48 16.84 1.41
N ALA A 11 -10.88 17.39 0.35
CA ALA A 11 -9.71 16.81 -0.29
C ALA A 11 -8.53 16.66 0.69
N LEU A 12 -8.25 17.70 1.49
CA LEU A 12 -7.18 17.65 2.50
C LEU A 12 -7.42 16.56 3.56
N ILE A 13 -8.64 16.45 4.06
CA ILE A 13 -9.00 15.42 5.05
C ILE A 13 -8.82 14.02 4.46
N LEU A 14 -9.28 13.80 3.22
CA LEU A 14 -9.14 12.52 2.53
C LEU A 14 -7.67 12.18 2.24
N LYS A 15 -6.85 13.15 1.84
CA LYS A 15 -5.41 12.97 1.66
C LYS A 15 -4.72 12.54 2.95
N LEU A 16 -5.02 13.19 4.08
CA LEU A 16 -4.41 12.86 5.36
C LEU A 16 -4.84 11.49 5.88
N ALA A 17 -6.14 11.21 5.88
CA ALA A 17 -6.68 9.92 6.33
C ALA A 17 -6.23 8.77 5.40
N GLY A 18 -6.31 8.97 4.09
CA GLY A 18 -5.84 8.03 3.09
C GLY A 18 -4.33 7.80 3.15
N GLY A 19 -3.55 8.86 3.38
CA GLY A 19 -2.09 8.79 3.50
C GLY A 19 -1.67 7.98 4.72
N LEU A 20 -2.35 8.19 5.86
CA LEU A 20 -2.14 7.40 7.06
C LEU A 20 -2.49 5.92 6.84
N ALA A 21 -3.66 5.65 6.24
CA ALA A 21 -4.09 4.28 5.95
C ALA A 21 -3.14 3.56 4.97
N ALA A 22 -2.73 4.23 3.89
CA ALA A 22 -1.78 3.70 2.93
C ALA A 22 -0.38 3.50 3.54
N GLY A 23 0.05 4.40 4.44
CA GLY A 23 1.29 4.24 5.20
C GLY A 23 1.30 2.98 6.06
N PHE A 24 0.24 2.74 6.83
CA PHE A 24 0.06 1.48 7.57
C PHE A 24 0.00 0.26 6.65
N TYR A 25 -0.68 0.39 5.51
CA TYR A 25 -0.80 -0.69 4.53
C TYR A 25 0.56 -1.11 3.96
N ILE A 26 1.49 -0.18 3.73
CA ILE A 26 2.85 -0.53 3.28
C ILE A 26 3.59 -1.39 4.30
N ILE A 27 3.46 -1.08 5.60
CA ILE A 27 4.05 -1.91 6.67
C ILE A 27 3.48 -3.32 6.58
N PHE A 28 2.16 -3.45 6.38
CA PHE A 28 1.51 -4.74 6.18
C PHE A 28 1.99 -5.45 4.92
N ALA A 29 2.10 -4.77 3.78
CA ALA A 29 2.59 -5.35 2.53
C ALA A 29 4.03 -5.89 2.68
N PHE A 30 4.88 -5.19 3.44
CA PHE A 30 6.23 -5.67 3.76
C PHE A 30 6.21 -6.93 4.64
N VAL A 31 5.29 -7.00 5.62
CA VAL A 31 5.07 -8.22 6.41
C VAL A 31 4.62 -9.36 5.48
N ILE A 32 3.71 -9.12 4.56
CA ILE A 32 3.26 -10.14 3.59
C ILE A 32 4.41 -10.71 2.77
N VAL A 33 5.32 -9.87 2.25
CA VAL A 33 6.51 -10.36 1.54
C VAL A 33 7.33 -11.31 2.41
N ARG A 34 7.57 -10.95 3.67
CA ARG A 34 8.28 -11.82 4.62
C ARG A 34 7.52 -13.13 4.88
N GLN A 35 6.21 -13.07 5.02
CA GLN A 35 5.38 -14.24 5.28
C GLN A 35 5.33 -15.18 4.06
N VAL A 36 5.15 -14.64 2.86
CA VAL A 36 5.18 -15.44 1.61
C VAL A 36 6.52 -16.14 1.46
N ASN A 37 7.63 -15.46 1.75
CA ASN A 37 8.95 -16.08 1.71
C ASN A 37 9.10 -17.25 2.68
N LYS A 38 8.65 -17.09 3.94
CA LYS A 38 8.67 -18.18 4.94
C LYS A 38 7.74 -19.33 4.60
N MET A 39 6.53 -19.02 4.12
CA MET A 39 5.54 -20.06 3.78
C MET A 39 5.98 -20.90 2.60
N THR A 40 6.56 -20.28 1.58
CA THR A 40 7.08 -20.97 0.39
C THR A 40 8.42 -21.69 0.62
N GLU A 41 8.98 -21.64 1.84
CA GLU A 41 10.06 -22.55 2.27
C GLU A 41 9.51 -23.88 2.83
N THR A 42 8.24 -23.90 3.23
CA THR A 42 7.60 -25.09 3.85
C THR A 42 6.60 -25.76 2.91
N LEU A 43 5.85 -24.96 2.14
CA LEU A 43 4.82 -25.46 1.25
C LEU A 43 5.38 -25.63 -0.16
N GLU A 44 5.50 -26.87 -0.61
CA GLU A 44 5.82 -27.23 -2.00
C GLU A 44 4.51 -27.34 -2.79
N VAL A 45 4.10 -26.22 -3.37
CA VAL A 45 2.87 -26.10 -4.17
C VAL A 45 3.16 -25.91 -5.67
N GLY A 46 4.43 -25.84 -6.05
CA GLY A 46 4.91 -25.66 -7.44
C GLY A 46 4.72 -24.25 -8.00
N LEU A 47 4.33 -23.29 -7.15
CA LEU A 47 4.04 -21.90 -7.50
C LEU A 47 4.86 -20.90 -6.67
N GLU A 48 5.93 -21.33 -6.02
CA GLU A 48 6.70 -20.56 -5.04
C GLU A 48 7.25 -19.27 -5.65
N SER A 49 7.84 -19.36 -6.84
CA SER A 49 8.39 -18.22 -7.56
C SER A 49 7.31 -17.21 -7.96
N VAL A 50 6.15 -17.68 -8.41
CA VAL A 50 5.00 -16.84 -8.76
C VAL A 50 4.46 -16.13 -7.53
N LEU A 51 4.28 -16.84 -6.41
CA LEU A 51 3.80 -16.27 -5.15
C LEU A 51 4.75 -15.20 -4.63
N ARG A 52 6.07 -15.44 -4.65
CA ARG A 52 7.08 -14.45 -4.26
C ARG A 52 7.06 -13.22 -5.18
N ALA A 53 6.92 -13.41 -6.49
CA ALA A 53 6.81 -12.31 -7.44
C ALA A 53 5.56 -11.46 -7.20
N VAL A 54 4.40 -12.09 -7.01
CA VAL A 54 3.13 -11.39 -6.69
C VAL A 54 3.25 -10.61 -5.39
N ALA A 55 3.89 -11.16 -4.35
CA ALA A 55 4.09 -10.45 -3.09
C ALA A 55 4.95 -9.19 -3.26
N ILE A 56 6.04 -9.27 -4.04
CA ILE A 56 6.89 -8.11 -4.34
C ILE A 56 6.13 -7.07 -5.17
N LEU A 57 5.41 -7.51 -6.21
CA LEU A 57 4.58 -6.61 -7.03
C LEU A 57 3.51 -5.91 -6.19
N HIS A 58 2.89 -6.62 -5.24
CA HIS A 58 1.92 -6.04 -4.33
C HIS A 58 2.53 -4.97 -3.41
N LEU A 59 3.75 -5.19 -2.90
CA LEU A 59 4.48 -4.16 -2.14
C LEU A 59 4.78 -2.93 -3.01
N LEU A 60 5.27 -3.13 -4.24
CA LEU A 60 5.55 -2.03 -5.18
C LEU A 60 4.27 -1.25 -5.52
N PHE A 61 3.16 -1.95 -5.76
CA PHE A 61 1.86 -1.34 -6.00
C PHE A 61 1.39 -0.51 -4.78
N SER A 62 1.59 -1.03 -3.57
CA SER A 62 1.23 -0.32 -2.33
C SER A 62 2.04 0.98 -2.14
N ILE A 63 3.32 0.96 -2.50
CA ILE A 63 4.16 2.18 -2.53
C ILE A 63 3.63 3.17 -3.57
N GLY A 64 3.29 2.69 -4.78
CA GLY A 64 2.67 3.51 -5.81
C GLY A 64 1.34 4.13 -5.37
N ALA A 65 0.51 3.37 -4.66
CA ALA A 65 -0.77 3.84 -4.12
C ALA A 65 -0.58 4.95 -3.08
N LEU A 66 0.42 4.83 -2.19
CA LEU A 66 0.74 5.92 -1.25
C LEU A 66 1.18 7.18 -2.00
N ILE A 67 2.03 7.04 -3.02
CA ILE A 67 2.45 8.19 -3.84
C ILE A 67 1.24 8.83 -4.52
N ALA A 68 0.33 8.03 -5.09
CA ALA A 68 -0.90 8.53 -5.70
C ALA A 68 -1.78 9.29 -4.68
N VAL A 69 -1.89 8.82 -3.45
CA VAL A 69 -2.62 9.52 -2.38
C VAL A 69 -1.96 10.85 -2.02
N LEU A 70 -0.63 10.93 -1.96
CA LEU A 70 0.06 12.17 -1.59
C LEU A 70 0.03 13.22 -2.71
N VAL A 71 0.14 12.78 -3.97
CA VAL A 71 0.30 13.65 -5.14
C VAL A 71 -1.03 13.97 -5.83
N ILE A 72 -1.95 13.00 -5.95
CA ILE A 72 -3.17 13.12 -6.78
C ILE A 72 -4.42 13.41 -5.95
N LEU A 73 -4.69 12.60 -4.92
CA LEU A 73 -5.73 12.92 -3.94
C LEU A 73 -5.38 14.22 -3.20
#